data_AF-A0A3D8J469-F1
#
_entry.id   AF-A0A3D8J469-F1
#
_cell.length_a   1.000
_cell.length_b   1.000
_cell.length_c   1.000
_cell.angle_alpha   90.00
_cell.angle_beta   90.00
_cell.angle_gamma   90.00
#
_symmetry.space_group_name_H-M   'P 1'
#
loop_
_entity.id
_entity.type
_entity.pdbx_description
1 polymer ?
#
loop_
_entity_poly.entity_id
_entity_poly.type
_entity_poly.pdbx_seq_one_letter_code
_entity_poly.pdbx_strand_id
1 'polypeptide(L)'
;MRKKITLLCFFCIFVYAKIPQEKLFARCDLPKNFNANQKQIILDSYFYAQKKGFGYMLAAIAWQESCAGEYLINFSDPSAGIFHAHIPLVLKQYTNLKNTAFNRNLMGRFLIQNQDFAMQVALEQLIFWNQKYSGDKQKILKSYNKGTSWISNEKSNALAQKYYQEVFEKIKLLQDFIPNEVKKTQNQQPTIKESQPLKKPKSDFYLLPEP
;
A
#
# COMPACT_ATOMS: atom_id res chain seq x y z
N MET A 1 19.74 -8.63 75.46
CA MET A 1 18.75 -8.48 74.37
C MET A 1 19.47 -8.29 73.04
N ARG A 2 19.64 -9.34 72.23
CA ARG A 2 20.22 -9.26 70.87
C ARG A 2 19.08 -9.36 69.84
N LYS A 3 18.74 -8.23 69.19
CA LYS A 3 17.75 -8.21 68.10
C LYS A 3 18.40 -8.78 66.84
N LYS A 4 17.90 -9.91 66.35
CA LYS A 4 18.26 -10.48 65.04
C LYS A 4 17.59 -9.64 63.95
N ILE A 5 18.37 -9.01 63.08
CA ILE A 5 17.87 -8.32 61.89
C ILE A 5 17.82 -9.36 60.78
N THR A 6 16.62 -9.81 60.43
CA THR A 6 16.40 -10.70 59.29
C THR A 6 16.38 -9.85 58.03
N LEU A 7 17.47 -9.85 57.27
CA LEU A 7 17.55 -9.19 55.97
C LEU A 7 16.75 -10.01 54.95
N LEU A 8 15.51 -9.59 54.69
CA LEU A 8 14.66 -10.19 53.67
C LEU A 8 15.14 -9.71 52.29
N CYS A 9 15.98 -10.50 51.62
CA CYS A 9 16.34 -10.26 50.23
C CYS A 9 15.11 -10.42 49.34
N PHE A 10 14.49 -9.30 48.97
CA PHE A 10 13.53 -9.26 47.87
C PHE A 10 14.25 -9.61 46.57
N PHE A 11 14.15 -10.88 46.17
CA PHE A 11 14.56 -11.33 44.85
C PHE A 11 13.55 -10.77 43.85
N CYS A 12 13.83 -9.58 43.29
CA CYS A 12 13.07 -9.05 42.17
C CYS A 12 13.31 -9.95 40.95
N ILE A 13 12.41 -10.90 40.72
CA ILE A 13 12.39 -11.71 39.51
C ILE A 13 12.03 -10.76 38.36
N PHE A 14 13.04 -10.33 37.60
CA PHE A 14 12.82 -9.65 36.33
C PHE A 14 12.18 -10.64 35.35
N VAL A 15 10.85 -10.61 35.25
CA VAL A 15 10.13 -11.34 34.22
C VAL A 15 10.35 -10.60 32.91
N TYR A 16 11.36 -11.01 32.14
CA TYR A 16 11.54 -10.52 30.78
C TYR A 16 10.40 -11.06 29.92
N ALA A 17 9.45 -10.20 29.57
CA ALA A 17 8.44 -10.50 28.57
C ALA A 17 9.14 -10.70 27.21
N LYS A 18 9.37 -11.96 26.81
CA LYS A 18 9.84 -12.27 25.46
C LYS A 18 8.66 -12.13 24.51
N ILE A 19 8.78 -11.25 23.52
CA ILE A 19 7.80 -11.14 22.44
C ILE A 19 7.84 -12.47 21.66
N PRO A 20 6.68 -13.12 21.41
CA PRO A 20 6.66 -14.35 20.64
C PRO A 20 7.07 -14.07 19.19
N GLN A 21 8.23 -14.58 18.77
CA GLN A 21 8.82 -14.30 17.45
C GLN A 21 7.97 -14.83 16.30
N GLU A 22 7.16 -15.86 16.54
CA GLU A 22 6.22 -16.41 15.58
C GLU A 22 5.16 -15.38 15.11
N LYS A 23 4.89 -14.36 15.93
CA LYS A 23 3.99 -13.25 15.59
C LYS A 23 4.66 -12.16 14.76
N LEU A 24 5.98 -12.23 14.57
CA LEU A 24 6.77 -11.23 13.84
C LEU A 24 7.10 -11.67 12.40
N PHE A 25 6.69 -12.87 11.98
CA PHE A 25 6.87 -13.30 10.59
C PHE A 25 5.77 -12.74 9.71
N ALA A 26 6.17 -11.96 8.70
CA ALA A 26 5.24 -11.50 7.68
C ALA A 26 4.77 -12.68 6.80
N ARG A 27 3.46 -12.80 6.60
CA ARG A 27 2.88 -13.78 5.66
C ARG A 27 2.07 -13.04 4.60
N CYS A 28 2.65 -12.93 3.41
CA CYS A 28 1.95 -12.43 2.24
C CYS A 28 1.32 -13.61 1.51
N ASP A 29 0.10 -13.98 1.91
CA ASP A 29 -0.55 -15.18 1.39
C ASP A 29 -0.99 -15.02 -0.08
N LEU A 30 -1.44 -16.14 -0.68
CA LEU A 30 -2.11 -16.14 -1.98
C LEU A 30 -3.55 -15.61 -1.85
N PRO A 31 -4.16 -15.05 -2.91
CA PRO A 31 -5.46 -14.37 -2.82
C PRO A 31 -6.58 -15.27 -2.30
N LYS A 32 -6.50 -16.57 -2.56
CA LYS A 32 -7.45 -17.58 -2.03
C LYS A 32 -7.53 -17.63 -0.49
N ASN A 33 -6.46 -17.21 0.20
CA ASN A 33 -6.32 -17.25 1.64
C ASN A 33 -6.42 -15.85 2.28
N PHE A 34 -6.66 -14.80 1.49
CA PHE A 34 -6.83 -13.45 2.02
C PHE A 34 -8.00 -13.36 3.00
N ASN A 35 -7.79 -12.60 4.07
CA ASN A 35 -8.86 -12.21 4.97
C ASN A 35 -9.83 -11.23 4.27
N ALA A 36 -10.97 -10.94 4.91
CA ALA A 36 -12.00 -10.07 4.32
C ALA A 36 -11.47 -8.67 3.96
N ASN A 37 -10.60 -8.09 4.78
CA ASN A 37 -10.01 -6.76 4.53
C ASN A 37 -9.08 -6.77 3.31
N GLN A 38 -8.18 -7.74 3.21
CA GLN A 38 -7.28 -7.89 2.07
C GLN A 38 -8.06 -8.07 0.76
N LYS A 39 -9.11 -8.90 0.79
CA LYS A 39 -10.01 -9.08 -0.37
C LYS A 39 -10.68 -7.77 -0.78
N GLN A 40 -11.18 -7.01 0.20
CA GLN A 40 -11.80 -5.72 -0.06
C GLN A 40 -10.81 -4.74 -0.68
N ILE A 41 -9.58 -4.64 -0.14
CA ILE A 41 -8.53 -3.76 -0.69
C ILE A 41 -8.18 -4.12 -2.14
N ILE A 42 -8.11 -5.42 -2.47
CA ILE A 42 -7.89 -5.88 -3.85
C ILE A 42 -9.04 -5.43 -4.77
N LEU A 43 -10.29 -5.64 -4.34
CA LEU A 43 -11.46 -5.27 -5.13
C LEU A 43 -11.57 -3.75 -5.29
N ASP A 44 -11.40 -2.98 -4.21
CA ASP A 44 -11.44 -1.53 -4.24
C ASP A 44 -10.36 -0.98 -5.17
N SER A 45 -9.12 -1.46 -5.05
CA SER A 45 -8.01 -1.07 -5.93
C SER A 45 -8.33 -1.37 -7.40
N TYR A 46 -8.90 -2.54 -7.67
CA TYR A 46 -9.31 -2.93 -9.01
C TYR A 46 -10.38 -1.99 -9.57
N PHE A 47 -11.48 -1.80 -8.85
CA PHE A 47 -12.60 -0.99 -9.30
C PHE A 47 -12.26 0.50 -9.40
N TYR A 48 -11.42 1.01 -8.50
CA TYR A 48 -10.96 2.40 -8.52
C TYR A 48 -10.22 2.72 -9.81
N ALA A 49 -9.34 1.81 -10.26
CA ALA A 49 -8.48 2.03 -11.42
C ALA A 49 -9.00 1.43 -12.74
N GLN A 50 -10.06 0.60 -12.72
CA GLN A 50 -10.52 -0.13 -13.92
C GLN A 50 -10.88 0.80 -15.09
N LYS A 51 -11.55 1.92 -14.82
CA LYS A 51 -12.01 2.87 -15.85
C LYS A 51 -10.86 3.57 -16.58
N LYS A 52 -9.66 3.54 -15.99
CA LYS A 52 -8.42 4.08 -16.58
C LYS A 52 -7.52 2.97 -17.15
N GLY A 53 -7.96 1.72 -17.14
CA GLY A 53 -7.20 0.57 -17.65
C GLY A 53 -6.14 0.03 -16.68
N PHE A 54 -6.11 0.49 -15.43
CA PHE A 54 -5.09 0.09 -14.44
C PHE A 54 -5.63 -0.83 -13.33
N GLY A 55 -6.86 -1.32 -13.42
CA GLY A 55 -7.52 -2.10 -12.34
C GLY A 55 -6.66 -3.25 -11.80
N TYR A 56 -6.30 -4.22 -12.65
CA TYR A 56 -5.44 -5.32 -12.23
C TYR A 56 -4.05 -4.88 -11.78
N MET A 57 -3.49 -3.83 -12.40
CA MET A 57 -2.17 -3.32 -12.05
C MET A 57 -2.18 -2.70 -10.65
N LEU A 58 -3.16 -1.85 -10.35
CA LEU A 58 -3.26 -1.22 -9.04
C LEU A 58 -3.55 -2.24 -7.94
N ALA A 59 -4.43 -3.22 -8.19
CA ALA A 59 -4.69 -4.31 -7.26
C ALA A 59 -3.44 -5.19 -7.00
N ALA A 60 -2.66 -5.49 -8.04
CA ALA A 60 -1.41 -6.24 -7.88
C ALA A 60 -0.35 -5.43 -7.12
N ILE A 61 -0.31 -4.11 -7.28
CA ILE A 61 0.58 -3.23 -6.51
C ILE A 61 0.14 -3.19 -5.05
N ALA A 62 -1.15 -3.08 -4.73
CA ALA A 62 -1.63 -3.19 -3.33
C ALA A 62 -1.15 -4.49 -2.66
N TRP A 63 -1.23 -5.60 -3.39
CA TRP A 63 -0.70 -6.89 -2.91
C TRP A 63 0.82 -6.87 -2.76
N GLN A 64 1.56 -6.36 -3.75
CA GLN A 64 3.02 -6.33 -3.75
C GLN A 64 3.58 -5.46 -2.62
N GLU A 65 3.01 -4.29 -2.41
CA GLU A 65 3.58 -3.26 -1.55
C GLU A 65 3.25 -3.53 -0.08
N SER A 66 1.98 -3.81 0.24
CA SER A 66 1.52 -3.91 1.64
C SER A 66 0.88 -5.25 2.02
N CYS A 67 0.98 -6.26 1.15
CA CYS A 67 0.20 -7.49 1.29
C CYS A 67 -1.30 -7.23 1.36
N ALA A 68 -1.77 -6.33 0.49
CA ALA A 68 -3.16 -5.88 0.44
C ALA A 68 -3.61 -5.25 1.77
N GLY A 69 -2.75 -4.41 2.36
CA GLY A 69 -3.08 -3.56 3.50
C GLY A 69 -2.63 -4.05 4.88
N GLU A 70 -1.96 -5.20 4.98
CA GLU A 70 -1.47 -5.73 6.25
C GLU A 70 -0.24 -4.97 6.78
N TYR A 71 0.65 -4.55 5.89
CA TYR A 71 1.89 -3.85 6.25
C TYR A 71 1.91 -2.49 5.59
N LEU A 72 1.58 -1.43 6.33
CA LEU A 72 1.35 -0.10 5.77
C LEU A 72 2.52 0.88 5.96
N ILE A 73 3.60 0.45 6.60
CA ILE A 73 4.75 1.30 6.93
C ILE A 73 6.01 0.60 6.42
N ASN A 74 6.84 1.33 5.68
CA ASN A 74 8.19 0.91 5.35
C ASN A 74 9.18 1.76 6.15
N PHE A 75 10.04 1.11 6.92
CA PHE A 75 11.09 1.81 7.69
C PHE A 75 12.40 1.96 6.90
N SER A 76 12.60 1.19 5.85
CA SER A 76 13.81 1.24 5.02
C SER A 76 13.77 2.34 3.96
N ASP A 77 12.57 2.65 3.45
CA ASP A 77 12.28 3.78 2.57
C ASP A 77 11.13 4.59 3.19
N PRO A 78 11.16 5.95 3.23
CA PRO A 78 10.09 6.75 3.81
C PRO A 78 8.81 6.69 2.95
N SER A 79 8.12 5.56 2.98
CA SER A 79 6.88 5.26 2.26
C SER A 79 5.84 4.63 3.19
N ALA A 80 4.57 4.89 2.90
CA ALA A 80 3.45 4.42 3.72
C ALA A 80 2.15 4.25 2.93
N GLY A 81 1.17 3.62 3.58
CA GLY A 81 -0.14 3.29 3.02
C GLY A 81 -0.12 2.03 2.18
N ILE A 82 -1.30 1.65 1.66
CA ILE A 82 -1.52 0.39 0.93
C ILE A 82 -0.56 0.21 -0.26
N PHE A 83 -0.19 1.30 -0.91
CA PHE A 83 0.65 1.30 -2.10
C PHE A 83 2.08 1.78 -1.85
N HIS A 84 2.47 1.93 -0.58
CA HIS A 84 3.77 2.47 -0.17
C HIS A 84 4.18 3.71 -0.96
N ALA A 85 3.32 4.73 -0.95
CA ALA A 85 3.63 5.98 -1.64
C ALA A 85 4.85 6.65 -0.99
N HIS A 86 5.83 7.05 -1.81
CA HIS A 86 7.04 7.71 -1.33
C HIS A 86 6.71 9.09 -0.74
N ILE A 87 6.75 9.19 0.58
CA ILE A 87 6.22 10.34 1.33
C ILE A 87 6.88 11.67 0.93
N PRO A 88 8.21 11.76 0.71
CA PRO A 88 8.83 12.98 0.21
C PRO A 88 8.22 13.51 -1.10
N LEU A 89 7.85 12.61 -2.01
CA LEU A 89 7.22 12.98 -3.27
C LEU A 89 5.79 13.46 -3.05
N VAL A 90 5.02 12.76 -2.22
CA VAL A 90 3.64 13.17 -1.88
C VAL A 90 3.63 14.54 -1.20
N LEU A 91 4.54 14.79 -0.25
CA LEU A 91 4.67 16.10 0.37
C LEU A 91 4.95 17.20 -0.65
N LYS A 92 5.86 16.95 -1.59
CA LYS A 92 6.22 17.90 -2.66
C LYS A 92 5.03 18.18 -3.59
N GLN A 93 4.20 17.18 -3.88
CA GLN A 93 3.14 17.28 -4.88
C GLN A 93 1.83 17.86 -4.32
N TYR A 94 1.48 17.55 -3.07
CA TYR A 94 0.16 17.87 -2.52
C TYR A 94 0.19 18.94 -1.41
N THR A 95 1.37 19.44 -1.03
CA THR A 95 1.49 20.38 0.09
C THR A 95 2.60 21.40 -0.12
N ASN A 96 2.58 22.49 0.65
CA ASN A 96 3.70 23.44 0.78
C ASN A 96 4.62 23.10 1.97
N LEU A 97 4.48 21.91 2.55
CA LEU A 97 5.24 21.51 3.74
C LEU A 97 6.66 21.09 3.36
N LYS A 98 7.64 21.54 4.15
CA LYS A 98 9.03 21.08 4.01
C LYS A 98 9.14 19.58 4.32
N ASN A 99 10.06 18.91 3.63
CA ASN A 99 10.37 17.50 3.85
C ASN A 99 11.15 17.29 5.17
N THR A 100 10.44 17.25 6.30
CA THR A 100 10.99 17.00 7.64
C THR A 100 10.49 15.66 8.18
N ALA A 101 11.18 15.08 9.17
CA ALA A 101 10.76 13.81 9.79
C ALA A 101 9.32 13.89 10.36
N PHE A 102 8.98 15.01 11.01
CA PHE A 102 7.64 15.23 11.55
C PHE A 102 6.57 15.27 10.44
N ASN A 103 6.82 16.01 9.36
CA ASN A 103 5.87 16.09 8.25
C ASN A 103 5.75 14.75 7.51
N ARG A 104 6.83 13.95 7.45
CA ARG A 104 6.75 12.57 6.94
C ARG A 104 5.83 11.71 7.79
N ASN A 105 5.90 11.81 9.12
CA ASN A 105 5.00 11.08 10.01
C ASN A 105 3.54 11.51 9.83
N LEU A 106 3.28 12.82 9.68
CA LEU A 106 1.93 13.32 9.43
C LEU A 106 1.37 12.80 8.10
N MET A 107 2.14 12.90 7.02
CA MET A 107 1.73 12.42 5.69
C MET A 107 1.62 10.89 5.64
N GLY A 108 2.54 10.17 6.28
CA GLY A 108 2.47 8.71 6.38
C GLY A 108 1.20 8.26 7.11
N ARG A 109 0.87 8.91 8.25
CA ARG A 109 -0.41 8.68 8.94
C ARG A 109 -1.60 8.99 8.03
N PHE A 110 -1.56 10.09 7.27
CA PHE A 110 -2.65 10.46 6.37
C PHE A 110 -2.86 9.42 5.26
N LEU A 111 -1.79 8.93 4.63
CA LEU A 111 -1.83 7.86 3.63
C LEU A 111 -2.35 6.53 4.18
N ILE A 112 -2.10 6.24 5.47
CA ILE A 112 -2.62 5.05 6.16
C ILE A 112 -4.11 5.20 6.44
N GLN A 113 -4.54 6.37 6.90
CA GLN A 113 -5.92 6.61 7.33
C GLN A 113 -6.88 6.91 6.18
N ASN A 114 -6.38 7.37 5.04
CA ASN A 114 -7.17 7.80 3.90
C ASN A 114 -6.87 6.91 2.67
N GLN A 115 -7.60 5.80 2.57
CA GLN A 115 -7.46 4.82 1.49
C GLN A 115 -7.72 5.45 0.11
N ASP A 116 -8.75 6.30 -0.03
CA ASP A 116 -9.08 6.96 -1.30
C ASP A 116 -7.92 7.85 -1.78
N PHE A 117 -7.31 8.60 -0.86
CA PHE A 117 -6.13 9.41 -1.19
C PHE A 117 -4.93 8.53 -1.57
N ALA A 118 -4.69 7.43 -0.87
CA ALA A 118 -3.63 6.49 -1.22
C ALA A 118 -3.84 5.89 -2.63
N MET A 119 -5.08 5.53 -2.99
CA MET A 119 -5.44 5.06 -4.33
C MET A 119 -5.24 6.12 -5.40
N GLN A 120 -5.64 7.36 -5.11
CA GLN A 120 -5.44 8.50 -6.00
C GLN A 120 -3.96 8.69 -6.32
N VAL A 121 -3.11 8.79 -5.29
CA VAL A 121 -1.66 8.97 -5.44
C VAL A 121 -1.05 7.85 -6.30
N ALA A 122 -1.41 6.59 -6.02
CA ALA A 122 -0.89 5.46 -6.76
C ALA A 122 -1.36 5.44 -8.23
N LEU A 123 -2.63 5.76 -8.48
CA LEU A 123 -3.18 5.84 -9.84
C LEU A 123 -2.56 6.99 -10.65
N GLU A 124 -2.37 8.16 -10.05
CA GLU A 124 -1.71 9.30 -10.70
C GLU A 124 -0.29 8.95 -11.13
N GLN A 125 0.45 8.21 -10.30
CA GLN A 125 1.79 7.72 -10.64
C GLN A 125 1.77 6.73 -11.80
N LEU A 126 0.82 5.81 -11.83
CA LEU A 126 0.66 4.89 -12.96
C LEU A 126 0.33 5.64 -14.27
N ILE A 127 -0.55 6.64 -14.21
CA ILE A 127 -0.90 7.47 -15.35
C ILE A 127 0.32 8.26 -15.85
N PHE A 128 1.07 8.89 -14.94
CA PHE A 128 2.29 9.62 -15.28
C PHE A 128 3.31 8.74 -16.00
N TRP A 129 3.62 7.56 -15.44
CA TRP A 129 4.57 6.65 -16.07
C TRP A 129 4.05 6.06 -17.38
N ASN A 130 2.74 5.83 -17.48
CA ASN A 130 2.10 5.37 -18.70
C ASN A 130 2.25 6.38 -19.84
N GLN A 131 2.04 7.67 -19.54
CA GLN A 131 2.27 8.75 -20.51
C GLN A 131 3.74 8.78 -20.93
N LYS A 132 4.66 8.74 -19.96
CA LYS A 132 6.11 8.80 -20.22
C LYS A 132 6.65 7.64 -21.06
N TYR A 133 6.10 6.44 -20.90
CA TYR A 133 6.58 5.23 -21.58
C TYR A 133 5.59 4.66 -22.58
N SER A 134 4.60 5.44 -23.00
CA SER A 134 3.64 5.10 -24.06
C SER A 134 2.99 3.72 -23.86
N GLY A 135 2.62 3.38 -22.62
CA GLY A 135 1.95 2.11 -22.30
C GLY A 135 2.87 0.90 -22.10
N ASP A 136 4.19 1.05 -22.14
CA ASP A 136 5.14 -0.03 -21.83
C ASP A 136 5.03 -0.44 -20.35
N LYS A 137 4.27 -1.51 -20.11
CA LYS A 137 3.95 -2.03 -18.76
C LYS A 137 5.19 -2.34 -17.93
N GLN A 138 6.26 -2.83 -18.57
CA GLN A 138 7.50 -3.15 -17.87
C GLN A 138 8.16 -1.87 -17.37
N LYS A 139 8.29 -0.85 -18.23
CA LYS A 139 8.86 0.45 -17.82
C LYS A 139 7.99 1.17 -16.80
N ILE A 140 6.66 1.09 -16.92
CA ILE A 140 5.72 1.65 -15.95
C ILE A 140 5.96 1.06 -14.57
N LEU A 141 5.93 -0.27 -14.43
CA LEU A 141 6.09 -0.96 -13.15
C LEU A 141 7.50 -0.79 -12.56
N LYS A 142 8.54 -0.83 -13.39
CA LYS A 142 9.90 -0.52 -12.96
C LYS A 142 10.02 0.89 -12.40
N SER A 143 9.35 1.85 -13.03
CA SER A 143 9.41 3.26 -12.63
C SER A 143 8.51 3.59 -11.45
N TYR A 144 7.42 2.84 -11.26
CA TYR A 144 6.63 2.90 -10.04
C TYR A 144 7.51 2.58 -8.81
N ASN A 145 8.33 1.52 -8.89
CA ASN A 145 9.19 1.09 -7.78
C ASN A 145 10.49 1.90 -7.64
N LYS A 146 11.15 2.27 -8.75
CA LYS A 146 12.51 2.85 -8.74
C LYS A 146 12.63 4.24 -9.39
N GLY A 147 11.52 4.87 -9.78
CA GLY A 147 11.57 6.11 -10.56
C GLY A 147 12.40 5.92 -11.83
N THR A 148 13.25 6.89 -12.17
CA THR A 148 14.16 6.78 -13.32
C THR A 148 15.51 6.12 -13.01
N SER A 149 15.78 5.77 -11.75
CA SER A 149 17.11 5.29 -11.34
C SER A 149 17.51 3.95 -12.00
N TRP A 150 16.54 3.13 -12.40
CA TRP A 150 16.79 1.86 -13.09
C TRP A 150 17.40 2.05 -14.49
N ILE A 151 17.29 3.23 -15.10
CA ILE A 151 17.79 3.49 -16.46
C ILE A 151 19.32 3.49 -16.49
N SER A 152 19.95 4.08 -15.48
CA SER A 152 21.40 4.31 -15.45
C SER A 152 22.14 3.49 -14.39
N ASN A 153 21.43 2.77 -13.53
CA ASN A 153 22.03 1.97 -12.45
C ASN A 153 21.63 0.51 -12.57
N GLU A 154 22.61 -0.37 -12.83
CA GLU A 154 22.38 -1.80 -13.04
C GLU A 154 21.76 -2.50 -11.81
N LYS A 155 22.19 -2.15 -10.60
CA LYS A 155 21.63 -2.70 -9.37
C LYS A 155 20.17 -2.28 -9.19
N SER A 156 19.85 -1.01 -9.44
CA SER A 156 18.47 -0.50 -9.43
C SER A 156 17.63 -1.17 -10.52
N ASN A 157 18.21 -1.39 -11.69
CA ASN A 157 17.58 -2.09 -12.80
C ASN A 157 17.21 -3.52 -12.46
N ALA A 158 18.11 -4.28 -11.83
CA ALA A 158 17.86 -5.65 -11.40
C ALA A 158 16.71 -5.70 -10.37
N LEU A 159 16.69 -4.79 -9.41
CA LEU A 159 15.62 -4.70 -8.40
C LEU A 159 14.27 -4.32 -9.05
N ALA A 160 14.26 -3.34 -9.95
CA ALA A 160 13.07 -2.92 -10.67
C ALA A 160 12.53 -4.05 -11.57
N GLN A 161 13.44 -4.79 -12.22
CA GLN A 161 13.09 -5.93 -13.07
C GLN A 161 12.43 -7.04 -12.27
N LYS A 162 12.98 -7.36 -11.09
CA LYS A 162 12.38 -8.33 -10.16
C LYS A 162 10.99 -7.86 -9.72
N TYR A 163 10.86 -6.60 -9.31
CA TYR A 163 9.56 -6.01 -8.93
C TYR A 163 8.52 -6.14 -10.05
N TYR A 164 8.89 -5.82 -11.29
CA TYR A 164 8.01 -5.98 -12.45
C TYR A 164 7.52 -7.42 -12.61
N GLN A 165 8.43 -8.40 -12.54
CA GLN A 165 8.10 -9.82 -12.68
C GLN A 165 7.12 -10.26 -11.59
N GLU A 166 7.39 -9.90 -10.33
CA GLU A 166 6.53 -10.23 -9.19
C GLU A 166 5.12 -9.63 -9.32
N VAL A 167 5.02 -8.35 -9.69
CA VAL A 167 3.73 -7.69 -9.92
C VAL A 167 3.00 -8.32 -11.11
N PHE A 168 3.72 -8.67 -12.18
CA PHE A 168 3.12 -9.29 -13.35
C PHE A 168 2.54 -10.68 -13.05
N GLU A 169 3.22 -11.50 -12.26
CA GLU A 169 2.67 -12.78 -11.80
C GLU A 169 1.44 -12.57 -10.91
N LYS A 170 1.46 -11.57 -10.02
CA LYS A 170 0.29 -11.20 -9.22
C LYS A 170 -0.90 -10.76 -10.08
N ILE A 171 -0.67 -10.00 -11.16
CA ILE A 171 -1.72 -9.63 -12.13
C ILE A 171 -2.40 -10.89 -12.67
N LYS A 172 -1.64 -11.90 -13.10
CA LYS A 172 -2.21 -13.15 -13.65
C LYS A 172 -3.08 -13.86 -12.62
N LEU A 173 -2.59 -14.01 -11.38
CA LEU A 173 -3.36 -14.64 -10.30
C LEU A 173 -4.63 -13.86 -9.97
N LEU A 174 -4.59 -12.53 -10.05
CA LEU A 174 -5.74 -11.68 -9.81
C LEU A 174 -6.78 -11.73 -10.94
N GLN A 175 -6.38 -12.01 -12.18
CA GLN A 175 -7.31 -12.23 -13.30
C GLN A 175 -8.24 -13.42 -13.07
N ASP A 176 -7.76 -14.46 -12.37
CA ASP A 176 -8.61 -15.59 -11.97
C ASP A 176 -9.37 -15.32 -10.66
N PHE A 177 -8.72 -14.63 -9.71
CA PHE A 177 -9.29 -14.40 -8.38
C PHE A 177 -10.45 -13.39 -8.39
N ILE A 178 -10.27 -12.21 -9.00
CA ILE A 178 -11.21 -11.08 -8.89
C ILE A 178 -12.59 -11.42 -9.46
N PRO A 179 -12.74 -11.98 -10.67
CA PRO A 179 -14.07 -12.30 -11.21
C PRO A 179 -14.84 -13.30 -10.34
N ASN A 180 -14.14 -14.26 -9.74
CA ASN A 180 -14.74 -15.25 -8.85
C ASN A 180 -15.19 -14.61 -7.53
N GLU A 181 -14.40 -13.70 -6.97
CA GLU A 181 -14.75 -13.01 -5.74
C GLU A 181 -15.92 -12.05 -5.94
N VAL A 182 -15.96 -11.31 -7.05
CA VAL A 182 -17.10 -10.43 -7.42
C VAL A 182 -18.41 -11.23 -7.52
N LYS A 183 -18.39 -12.40 -8.17
CA LYS A 183 -19.58 -13.27 -8.26
C LYS A 183 -20.07 -13.73 -6.89
N LYS A 184 -19.17 -14.07 -5.96
CA LYS A 184 -19.55 -14.46 -4.59
C LYS A 184 -20.23 -13.32 -3.85
N THR A 185 -19.66 -12.11 -3.92
CA THR A 185 -20.23 -10.92 -3.26
C THR A 185 -21.62 -10.59 -3.81
N GLN A 186 -21.83 -10.72 -5.12
CA GLN A 186 -23.13 -10.48 -5.76
C GLN A 186 -24.18 -11.54 -5.37
N ASN A 187 -23.79 -12.81 -5.28
CA ASN A 187 -24.69 -13.90 -4.90
C ASN A 187 -25.03 -13.91 -3.39
N GLN A 188 -24.31 -13.13 -2.58
CA GLN A 188 -24.52 -13.00 -1.13
C GLN A 188 -25.30 -11.74 -0.75
N GLN A 189 -25.74 -10.92 -1.71
CA GLN A 189 -26.54 -9.72 -1.47
C GLN A 189 -28.05 -10.03 -1.64
N PRO A 190 -28.88 -9.97 -0.59
CA PRO A 190 -30.33 -9.88 -0.74
C PRO A 190 -30.66 -8.57 -1.48
N THR A 191 -31.65 -8.63 -2.37
CA THR A 191 -32.20 -7.48 -3.10
C THR A 191 -32.53 -6.33 -2.15
N ILE A 192 -31.71 -5.27 -2.14
CA ILE A 192 -32.04 -3.98 -1.53
C ILE A 192 -31.91 -2.89 -2.59
N LYS A 193 -32.98 -2.09 -2.65
CA LYS A 193 -33.31 -1.05 -3.60
C LYS A 193 -32.21 0.01 -3.74
N GLU A 194 -32.11 0.50 -4.97
CA GLU A 194 -31.36 1.67 -5.45
C GLU A 194 -31.19 2.77 -4.39
N SER A 195 -29.98 2.88 -3.84
CA SER A 195 -29.56 4.02 -3.04
C SER A 195 -29.06 5.14 -3.94
N GLN A 196 -29.59 6.34 -3.69
CA GLN A 196 -29.38 7.61 -4.39
C GLN A 196 -27.92 7.92 -4.78
N PRO A 197 -27.69 8.68 -5.87
CA PRO A 197 -26.35 8.96 -6.38
C PRO A 197 -25.50 9.75 -5.38
N LEU A 198 -24.26 9.29 -5.19
CA LEU A 198 -23.20 10.01 -4.49
C LEU A 198 -23.08 11.42 -5.08
N LYS A 199 -23.17 12.44 -4.22
CA LYS A 199 -22.89 13.83 -4.60
C LYS A 199 -21.47 13.92 -5.15
N LYS A 200 -21.34 14.37 -6.41
CA LYS A 200 -20.06 14.68 -7.04
C LYS A 200 -19.25 15.64 -6.16
N PRO A 201 -17.98 15.34 -5.82
CA PRO A 201 -17.09 16.36 -5.30
C PRO A 201 -16.88 17.46 -6.36
N LYS A 202 -16.82 18.72 -5.90
CA LYS A 202 -16.66 19.92 -6.74
C LYS A 202 -15.40 19.79 -7.62
N SER A 203 -15.55 20.15 -8.89
CA SER A 203 -14.61 19.92 -9.98
C SER A 203 -13.50 20.98 -10.12
N ASP A 204 -13.04 21.58 -9.02
CA ASP A 204 -12.14 22.75 -9.10
C ASP A 204 -10.74 22.47 -8.55
N PHE A 205 -10.22 21.25 -8.75
CA PHE A 205 -8.86 20.87 -8.33
C PHE A 205 -7.88 20.59 -9.49
N TYR A 206 -8.22 21.01 -10.72
CA TYR A 206 -7.33 20.94 -11.88
C TYR A 206 -6.69 22.29 -12.16
N LEU A 207 -5.80 22.75 -11.27
CA LEU A 207 -4.80 23.75 -11.61
C LEU A 207 -3.50 23.36 -10.88
N LEU A 208 -2.83 22.34 -11.39
CA LEU A 208 -1.39 22.20 -11.14
C LEU A 208 -0.67 23.16 -12.10
N PRO A 209 0.25 24.00 -11.61
CA PRO A 209 1.09 24.78 -12.51
C PRO A 209 2.01 23.85 -13.30
N GLU A 210 2.01 24.05 -14.62
CA GLU A 210 2.99 23.52 -15.58
C GLU A 210 4.42 24.00 -15.19
N PRO A 211 5.48 23.28 -15.60
CA PRO A 211 6.81 23.26 -14.96
C PRO A 211 7.57 24.59 -14.89
#